data_AF-A0A964ABH3-F1
#
_entry.id   AF-A0A964ABH3-F1
#
_cell.length_a   1.000
_cell.length_b   1.000
_cell.length_c   1.000
_cell.angle_alpha   90.00
_cell.angle_beta   90.00
_cell.angle_gamma   90.00
#
_symmetry.space_group_name_H-M   'P 1'
#
loop_
_entity.id
_entity.type
_entity.pdbx_description
1 polymer ?
#
loop_
_entity_poly.entity_id
_entity_poly.type
_entity_poly.pdbx_seq_one_letter_code
_entity_poly.pdbx_strand_id
1 'polypeptide(L)'
;MRALVYACALGAVLGVSAPALAGPFEEALAIIDDAKQLATHRDEAIAKLKQAVAADPKLAHAWYNLGLLQKMAGDRAAAQASWRSTLTADPNYAPARARLAQLDLEAGKTVEATRALEAIVEQNRYQPEARNLLAGIAMEAGDYEGAIRHARNVLLGDPDNMNAYLNLAVAYFRQGLVDQAWLIVTNALDRKPDAAALHNMLGLIYLKKDDARHATESFLRALQENPSLVDAKLNLGALELAYGDFESALKRFNEVLEVQPKDYMVQISRAVALRGLKRYDEAEKGYEAALALKPEAPEAMYNLCVLHHQYTQKWQQALRSCTEYSRQIDRKHPKYTEIKKRLASIEAILKAREAQQPAPEPTPAPTPAPSGGGGGDSTSGGGAP
;
A
#
# COMPACT_ATOMS: atom_id res chain seq x y z
N MET A 1 -1.03 21.29 -7.69
CA MET A 1 -2.06 21.04 -8.72
C MET A 1 -2.09 22.22 -9.70
N ARG A 2 -1.01 22.46 -10.45
CA ARG A 2 -0.99 23.46 -11.53
C ARG A 2 -0.27 22.86 -12.73
N ALA A 3 -1.06 22.28 -13.63
CA ALA A 3 -0.71 21.94 -15.00
C ALA A 3 -2.02 21.62 -15.74
N LEU A 4 -2.90 22.62 -15.87
CA LEU A 4 -3.98 22.55 -16.84
C LEU A 4 -3.46 23.16 -18.13
N VAL A 5 -3.47 22.35 -19.18
CA VAL A 5 -3.03 22.69 -20.53
C VAL A 5 -4.05 23.67 -21.10
N TYR A 6 -3.70 24.96 -21.12
CA TYR A 6 -4.44 25.98 -21.85
C TYR A 6 -4.11 25.88 -23.34
N ALA A 7 -5.11 25.64 -24.17
CA ALA A 7 -5.06 25.91 -25.60
C ALA A 7 -6.32 26.70 -26.01
N CYS A 8 -6.09 27.99 -26.19
CA CYS A 8 -6.94 29.06 -26.76
C CYS A 8 -8.28 28.66 -27.39
N ALA A 9 -9.38 29.14 -26.80
CA ALA A 9 -10.56 29.53 -27.56
C ALA A 9 -10.44 31.03 -27.91
N LEU A 10 -10.29 31.35 -29.19
CA LEU A 10 -10.41 32.70 -29.72
C LEU A 10 -11.81 33.25 -29.38
N GLY A 11 -11.88 34.20 -28.45
CA GLY A 11 -13.11 34.86 -28.05
C GLY A 11 -12.87 36.30 -27.60
N ALA A 12 -11.99 37.04 -28.27
CA ALA A 12 -11.69 38.43 -27.95
C ALA A 12 -11.80 39.32 -29.19
N VAL A 13 -13.01 39.53 -29.72
CA VAL A 13 -13.28 40.63 -30.68
C VAL A 13 -14.61 41.37 -30.42
N LEU A 14 -15.57 40.87 -29.63
CA LEU A 14 -16.84 41.59 -29.43
C LEU A 14 -17.08 41.83 -27.94
N GLY A 15 -16.97 43.10 -27.53
CA GLY A 15 -17.15 43.58 -26.16
C GLY A 15 -18.53 43.28 -25.58
N VAL A 16 -18.69 42.07 -25.05
CA VAL A 16 -19.83 41.64 -24.24
C VAL A 16 -19.32 41.37 -22.82
N SER A 17 -20.03 41.90 -21.82
CA SER A 17 -19.75 41.69 -20.40
C SER A 17 -19.64 40.21 -20.04
N ALA A 18 -18.58 39.88 -19.30
CA ALA A 18 -18.03 38.54 -19.10
C ALA A 18 -18.85 37.43 -18.38
N PRO A 19 -20.01 37.61 -17.71
CA PRO A 19 -20.64 36.47 -17.02
C PRO A 19 -21.61 35.62 -17.86
N ALA A 20 -22.00 36.05 -19.08
CA ALA A 20 -23.17 35.49 -19.77
C ALA A 20 -22.86 34.54 -20.96
N LEU A 21 -21.59 34.17 -21.18
CA LEU A 21 -21.17 33.38 -22.36
C LEU A 21 -20.26 32.18 -22.02
N ALA A 22 -20.18 31.76 -20.75
CA ALA A 22 -19.47 30.53 -20.41
C ALA A 22 -20.31 29.32 -20.85
N GLY A 23 -19.90 28.65 -21.93
CA GLY A 23 -20.49 27.36 -22.31
C GLY A 23 -20.24 26.30 -21.22
N PRO A 24 -20.93 25.15 -21.23
CA PRO A 24 -20.81 24.13 -20.18
C PRO A 24 -19.38 23.68 -19.88
N PHE A 25 -18.47 23.74 -20.86
CA PHE A 25 -17.05 23.46 -20.63
C PHE A 25 -16.38 24.49 -19.73
N GLU A 26 -16.58 25.79 -19.97
CA GLU A 26 -16.00 26.88 -19.18
C GLU A 26 -16.57 26.91 -17.76
N GLU A 27 -17.87 26.62 -17.61
CA GLU A 27 -18.50 26.47 -16.29
C GLU A 27 -17.88 25.31 -15.50
N ALA A 28 -17.56 24.20 -16.16
CA ALA A 28 -16.85 23.10 -15.52
C ALA A 28 -15.41 23.48 -15.14
N LEU A 29 -14.69 24.21 -16.00
CA LEU A 29 -13.34 24.67 -15.70
C LEU A 29 -13.29 25.60 -14.48
N ALA A 30 -14.28 26.49 -14.33
CA ALA A 30 -14.39 27.36 -13.16
C ALA A 30 -14.49 26.58 -11.84
N ILE A 31 -15.14 25.40 -11.85
CA ILE A 31 -15.20 24.50 -10.69
C ILE A 31 -13.87 23.75 -10.51
N ILE A 32 -13.26 23.26 -11.61
CA ILE A 32 -12.04 22.46 -11.58
C ILE A 32 -10.82 23.26 -11.11
N ASP A 33 -10.73 24.54 -11.49
CA ASP A 33 -9.60 25.41 -11.19
C ASP A 33 -9.51 25.83 -9.72
N ASP A 34 -10.61 25.70 -8.96
CA ASP A 34 -10.67 25.95 -7.52
C ASP A 34 -10.80 24.63 -6.75
N ALA A 35 -9.75 24.27 -6.01
CA ALA A 35 -9.72 23.01 -5.25
C ALA A 35 -10.83 22.90 -4.18
N LYS A 36 -11.28 24.03 -3.60
CA LYS A 36 -12.38 24.06 -2.64
C LYS A 36 -13.71 23.83 -3.36
N GLN A 37 -13.91 24.46 -4.52
CA GLN A 37 -15.09 24.23 -5.35
C GLN A 37 -15.15 22.80 -5.86
N LEU A 38 -14.04 22.27 -6.36
CA LEU A 38 -13.96 20.90 -6.84
C LEU A 38 -14.30 19.89 -5.74
N ALA A 39 -13.90 20.13 -4.50
CA ALA A 39 -14.22 19.25 -3.38
C ALA A 39 -15.73 19.16 -3.08
N THR A 40 -16.50 20.24 -3.31
CA THR A 40 -17.93 20.29 -3.00
C THR A 40 -18.85 20.14 -4.21
N HIS A 41 -18.38 20.49 -5.42
CA HIS A 41 -19.17 20.59 -6.65
C HIS A 41 -18.64 19.69 -7.78
N ARG A 42 -17.91 18.62 -7.45
CA ARG A 42 -17.37 17.67 -8.44
C ARG A 42 -18.45 17.10 -9.37
N ASP A 43 -19.59 16.71 -8.83
CA ASP A 43 -20.65 16.07 -9.61
C ASP A 43 -21.32 17.05 -10.57
N GLU A 44 -21.39 18.33 -10.18
CA GLU A 44 -21.80 19.41 -11.07
C GLU A 44 -20.81 19.59 -12.22
N ALA A 45 -19.50 19.66 -11.95
CA ALA A 45 -18.47 19.75 -12.99
C ALA A 45 -18.54 18.55 -13.96
N ILE A 46 -18.78 17.34 -13.46
CA ILE A 46 -19.01 16.15 -14.30
C ILE A 46 -20.24 16.33 -15.19
N ALA A 47 -21.36 16.83 -14.65
CA ALA A 47 -22.58 17.06 -15.43
C ALA A 47 -22.37 18.11 -16.54
N LYS A 48 -21.66 19.20 -16.22
CA LYS A 48 -21.31 20.27 -17.17
C LYS A 48 -20.38 19.77 -18.28
N LEU A 49 -19.37 18.95 -17.95
CA LEU A 49 -18.52 18.30 -18.95
C LEU A 49 -19.29 17.33 -19.85
N LYS A 50 -20.25 16.57 -19.29
CA LYS A 50 -21.14 15.71 -20.10
C LYS A 50 -21.98 16.53 -21.09
N GLN A 51 -22.47 17.70 -20.69
CA GLN A 51 -23.17 18.61 -21.60
C GLN A 51 -22.23 19.13 -22.69
N ALA A 52 -20.99 19.51 -22.33
CA ALA A 52 -19.99 20.01 -23.28
C ALA A 52 -19.67 18.97 -24.36
N VAL A 53 -19.39 17.72 -23.98
CA VAL A 53 -19.04 16.67 -24.96
C VAL A 53 -20.25 16.16 -25.77
N ALA A 54 -21.47 16.36 -25.28
CA ALA A 54 -22.69 16.10 -26.05
C ALA A 54 -22.93 17.19 -27.10
N ALA A 55 -22.62 18.44 -26.79
CA ALA A 55 -22.71 19.56 -27.72
C ALA A 55 -21.59 19.54 -28.76
N ASP A 56 -20.37 19.19 -28.35
CA ASP A 56 -19.23 19.01 -29.25
C ASP A 56 -18.41 17.76 -28.88
N PRO A 57 -18.67 16.62 -29.56
CA PRO A 57 -17.91 15.39 -29.34
C PRO A 57 -16.41 15.48 -29.71
N LYS A 58 -15.98 16.51 -30.45
CA LYS A 58 -14.58 16.71 -30.84
C LYS A 58 -13.78 17.52 -29.82
N LEU A 59 -14.40 17.98 -28.73
CA LEU A 59 -13.73 18.72 -27.67
C LEU A 59 -12.89 17.78 -26.78
N ALA A 60 -11.68 17.45 -27.24
CA ALA A 60 -10.78 16.49 -26.60
C ALA A 60 -10.49 16.84 -25.12
N HIS A 61 -10.26 18.12 -24.81
CA HIS A 61 -10.02 18.58 -23.44
C HIS A 61 -11.21 18.31 -22.49
N ALA A 62 -12.45 18.41 -22.97
CA ALA A 62 -13.63 18.13 -22.17
C ALA A 62 -13.75 16.63 -21.85
N TRP A 63 -13.51 15.77 -22.84
CA TRP A 63 -13.41 14.32 -22.62
C TRP A 63 -12.28 13.96 -21.64
N TYR A 64 -11.13 14.62 -21.76
CA TYR A 64 -9.99 14.36 -20.88
C TYR A 64 -10.31 14.71 -19.41
N ASN A 65 -10.82 15.92 -19.19
CA ASN A 65 -11.20 16.40 -17.85
C ASN A 65 -12.35 15.56 -17.27
N LEU A 66 -13.29 15.11 -18.10
CA LEU A 66 -14.37 14.22 -17.67
C LEU A 66 -13.80 12.91 -17.14
N GLY A 67 -12.83 12.33 -17.85
CA GLY A 67 -12.14 11.13 -17.41
C GLY A 67 -11.36 11.31 -16.10
N LEU A 68 -10.70 12.47 -15.91
CA LEU A 68 -10.03 12.80 -14.65
C LEU A 68 -11.02 12.82 -13.48
N LEU A 69 -12.14 13.51 -13.61
CA LEU A 69 -13.14 13.63 -12.54
C LEU A 69 -13.85 12.30 -12.25
N GLN A 70 -14.11 11.49 -13.28
CA GLN A 70 -14.66 10.14 -13.11
C GLN A 70 -13.71 9.22 -12.36
N LYS A 71 -12.39 9.26 -12.65
CA LYS A 71 -11.39 8.51 -11.88
C LYS A 71 -11.37 8.98 -10.42
N MET A 72 -11.44 10.29 -10.17
CA MET A 72 -11.52 10.84 -8.81
C MET A 72 -12.78 10.41 -8.07
N ALA A 73 -13.89 10.19 -8.78
CA ALA A 73 -15.14 9.65 -8.23
C ALA A 73 -15.12 8.12 -8.02
N GLY A 74 -14.03 7.44 -8.41
CA GLY A 74 -13.90 5.99 -8.32
C GLY A 74 -14.49 5.21 -9.50
N ASP A 75 -15.07 5.90 -10.50
CA ASP A 75 -15.60 5.29 -11.70
C ASP A 75 -14.51 5.11 -12.76
N ARG A 76 -13.69 4.08 -12.56
CA ARG A 76 -12.59 3.71 -13.46
C ARG A 76 -13.07 3.40 -14.87
N ALA A 77 -14.22 2.73 -15.01
CA ALA A 77 -14.73 2.29 -16.31
C ALA A 77 -15.17 3.50 -17.15
N ALA A 78 -15.89 4.45 -16.54
CA ALA A 78 -16.26 5.68 -17.22
C ALA A 78 -15.03 6.53 -17.55
N ALA A 79 -14.05 6.62 -16.64
CA ALA A 79 -12.81 7.34 -16.89
C ALA A 79 -12.06 6.82 -18.12
N GLN A 80 -11.94 5.48 -18.23
CA GLN A 80 -11.33 4.83 -19.38
C GLN A 80 -12.09 5.12 -20.68
N ALA A 81 -13.43 5.09 -20.65
CA ALA A 81 -14.24 5.43 -21.81
C ALA A 81 -14.02 6.88 -22.25
N SER A 82 -14.03 7.83 -21.32
CA SER A 82 -13.80 9.26 -21.61
C SER A 82 -12.41 9.53 -22.18
N TRP A 83 -11.36 8.87 -21.69
CA TRP A 83 -10.02 9.01 -22.28
C TRP A 83 -9.90 8.35 -23.65
N ARG A 84 -10.64 7.27 -23.93
CA ARG A 84 -10.73 6.74 -25.30
C ARG A 84 -11.45 7.70 -26.25
N SER A 85 -12.52 8.34 -25.79
CA SER A 85 -13.20 9.41 -26.55
C SER A 85 -12.28 10.60 -26.80
N THR A 86 -11.41 10.94 -25.83
CA THR A 86 -10.36 11.96 -26.01
C THR A 86 -9.48 11.61 -27.21
N LEU A 87 -9.04 10.36 -27.32
CA LEU A 87 -8.19 9.90 -28.43
C LEU A 87 -8.94 9.72 -29.76
N THR A 88 -10.26 9.61 -29.73
CA THR A 88 -11.09 9.67 -30.95
C THR A 88 -11.19 11.11 -31.46
N ALA A 89 -11.28 12.08 -30.55
CA ALA A 89 -11.32 13.51 -30.88
C ALA A 89 -9.95 14.07 -31.30
N ASP A 90 -8.90 13.72 -30.56
CA ASP A 90 -7.50 14.05 -30.85
C ASP A 90 -6.63 12.80 -30.65
N PRO A 91 -6.27 12.08 -31.72
CA PRO A 91 -5.43 10.89 -31.64
C PRO A 91 -4.09 11.13 -30.95
N ASN A 92 -3.51 12.33 -31.01
CA ASN A 92 -2.18 12.64 -30.48
C ASN A 92 -2.21 13.25 -29.06
N TYR A 93 -3.34 13.19 -28.38
CA TYR A 93 -3.49 13.72 -27.02
C TYR A 93 -2.69 12.90 -25.99
N ALA A 94 -1.40 13.24 -25.85
CA ALA A 94 -0.44 12.50 -25.02
C ALA A 94 -0.89 12.29 -23.56
N PRO A 95 -1.51 13.27 -22.86
CA PRO A 95 -1.96 13.05 -21.48
C PRO A 95 -3.03 11.95 -21.37
N ALA A 96 -3.93 11.81 -22.35
CA ALA A 96 -4.95 10.77 -22.33
C ALA A 96 -4.35 9.38 -22.58
N ARG A 97 -3.40 9.28 -23.52
CA ARG A 97 -2.62 8.04 -23.73
C ARG A 97 -1.87 7.63 -22.45
N ALA A 98 -1.23 8.57 -21.77
CA ALA A 98 -0.54 8.30 -20.51
C ALA A 98 -1.48 7.83 -19.39
N ARG A 99 -2.68 8.42 -19.28
CA ARG A 99 -3.71 7.97 -18.32
C ARG A 99 -4.20 6.55 -18.62
N LEU A 100 -4.41 6.21 -19.89
CA LEU A 100 -4.78 4.84 -20.28
C LEU A 100 -3.65 3.86 -20.00
N ALA A 101 -2.40 4.20 -20.31
CA ALA A 101 -1.24 3.38 -19.98
C ALA A 101 -1.12 3.14 -18.46
N GLN A 102 -1.41 4.15 -17.63
CA GLN A 102 -1.46 3.97 -16.17
C GLN A 102 -2.54 2.97 -15.75
N LEU A 103 -3.72 2.98 -16.38
CA LEU A 103 -4.76 1.97 -16.11
C LEU A 103 -4.33 0.57 -16.56
N ASP A 104 -3.57 0.46 -17.65
CA ASP A 104 -3.02 -0.81 -18.12
C ASP A 104 -1.97 -1.35 -17.15
N LEU A 105 -1.10 -0.50 -16.59
CA LEU A 105 -0.16 -0.88 -15.52
C LEU A 105 -0.88 -1.41 -14.29
N GLU A 106 -1.90 -0.68 -13.81
CA GLU A 106 -2.73 -1.11 -12.68
C GLU A 106 -3.47 -2.44 -12.96
N ALA A 107 -3.66 -2.82 -14.23
CA ALA A 107 -4.25 -4.08 -14.66
C ALA A 107 -3.20 -5.17 -14.98
N GLY A 108 -1.90 -4.91 -14.74
CA GLY A 108 -0.80 -5.84 -15.02
C GLY A 108 -0.40 -5.95 -16.50
N LYS A 109 -0.91 -5.08 -17.36
CA LYS A 109 -0.63 -5.04 -18.81
C LYS A 109 0.58 -4.15 -19.11
N THR A 110 1.72 -4.53 -18.54
CA THR A 110 2.93 -3.72 -18.58
C THR A 110 3.46 -3.53 -20.00
N VAL A 111 3.36 -4.55 -20.86
CA VAL A 111 3.88 -4.48 -22.25
C VAL A 111 3.09 -3.47 -23.08
N GLU A 112 1.76 -3.51 -23.00
CA GLU A 112 0.88 -2.57 -23.70
C GLU A 112 1.07 -1.14 -23.20
N ALA A 113 1.17 -0.96 -21.88
CA ALA A 113 1.44 0.34 -21.27
C ALA A 113 2.79 0.91 -21.73
N THR A 114 3.86 0.12 -21.70
CA THR A 114 5.20 0.53 -22.15
C THR A 114 5.17 0.99 -23.61
N ARG A 115 4.58 0.20 -24.51
CA ARG A 115 4.48 0.56 -25.93
C ARG A 115 3.73 1.88 -26.15
N ALA A 116 2.64 2.09 -25.41
CA ALA A 116 1.85 3.33 -25.51
C ALA A 116 2.65 4.55 -25.02
N LEU A 117 3.45 4.39 -23.95
CA LEU A 117 4.30 5.46 -23.40
C LEU A 117 5.52 5.74 -24.30
N GLU A 118 6.12 4.71 -24.89
CA GLU A 118 7.20 4.84 -25.87
C GLU A 118 6.76 5.67 -27.08
N ALA A 119 5.57 5.40 -27.62
CA ALA A 119 5.00 6.19 -28.72
C ALA A 119 4.80 7.68 -28.35
N ILE A 120 4.55 8.01 -27.08
CA ILE A 120 4.49 9.42 -26.63
C ILE A 120 5.87 10.07 -26.68
N VAL A 121 6.90 9.38 -26.17
CA VAL A 121 8.26 9.95 -26.09
C VAL A 121 9.01 9.93 -27.42
N GLU A 122 8.57 9.13 -28.38
CA GLU A 122 9.00 9.23 -29.79
C GLU A 122 8.54 10.55 -30.43
N GLN A 123 7.31 10.98 -30.15
CA GLN A 123 6.75 12.23 -30.69
C GLN A 123 7.28 13.46 -29.96
N ASN A 124 7.29 13.42 -28.63
CA ASN A 124 7.88 14.45 -27.79
C ASN A 124 8.88 13.81 -26.87
N ARG A 125 10.16 13.89 -27.27
CA ARG A 125 11.29 13.42 -26.48
C ARG A 125 11.08 13.84 -25.04
N TYR A 126 10.90 15.12 -24.72
CA TYR A 126 10.91 15.65 -23.35
C TYR A 126 9.66 15.49 -22.49
N GLN A 127 8.65 14.71 -22.91
CA GLN A 127 7.38 14.55 -22.18
C GLN A 127 7.59 13.99 -20.74
N PRO A 128 7.33 14.77 -19.67
CA PRO A 128 7.64 14.38 -18.29
C PRO A 128 6.79 13.23 -17.74
N GLU A 129 5.47 13.25 -17.96
CA GLU A 129 4.52 12.26 -17.46
C GLU A 129 4.82 10.86 -18.00
N ALA A 130 5.00 10.73 -19.32
CA ALA A 130 5.27 9.45 -19.96
C ALA A 130 6.61 8.87 -19.51
N ARG A 131 7.64 9.72 -19.38
CA ARG A 131 8.94 9.29 -18.90
C ARG A 131 8.99 8.95 -17.43
N ASN A 132 8.25 9.64 -16.59
CA ASN A 132 8.15 9.28 -15.18
C ASN A 132 7.49 7.90 -15.02
N LEU A 133 6.48 7.58 -15.83
CA LEU A 133 5.89 6.24 -15.87
C LEU A 133 6.87 5.20 -16.40
N LEU A 134 7.57 5.46 -17.51
CA LEU A 134 8.62 4.56 -18.03
C LEU A 134 9.77 4.36 -17.04
N ALA A 135 10.16 5.40 -16.30
CA ALA A 135 11.14 5.28 -15.23
C ALA A 135 10.65 4.32 -14.12
N GLY A 136 9.38 4.45 -13.70
CA GLY A 136 8.77 3.50 -12.75
C GLY A 136 8.77 2.06 -13.25
N ILE A 137 8.38 1.83 -14.50
CA ILE A 137 8.40 0.50 -15.13
C ILE A 137 9.82 -0.07 -15.16
N ALA A 138 10.81 0.73 -15.58
CA ALA A 138 12.21 0.32 -15.62
C ALA A 138 12.74 0.00 -14.21
N MET A 139 12.36 0.79 -13.19
CA MET A 139 12.70 0.55 -11.79
C MET A 139 12.14 -0.78 -11.26
N GLU A 140 10.91 -1.14 -11.62
CA GLU A 140 10.28 -2.41 -11.24
C GLU A 140 10.93 -3.60 -11.95
N ALA A 141 11.35 -3.41 -13.21
CA ALA A 141 12.08 -4.42 -13.97
C ALA A 141 13.55 -4.60 -13.54
N GLY A 142 14.06 -3.74 -12.65
CA GLY A 142 15.48 -3.71 -12.27
C GLY A 142 16.39 -3.07 -13.33
N ASP A 143 15.84 -2.49 -14.39
CA ASP A 143 16.56 -1.70 -15.39
C ASP A 143 16.84 -0.28 -14.85
N TYR A 144 17.78 -0.19 -13.92
CA TYR A 144 18.15 1.08 -13.30
C TYR A 144 18.77 2.07 -14.30
N GLU A 145 19.48 1.57 -15.31
CA GLU A 145 20.05 2.43 -16.36
C GLU A 145 18.95 3.06 -17.23
N GLY A 146 17.91 2.30 -17.58
CA GLY A 146 16.71 2.81 -18.24
C GLY A 146 15.99 3.84 -17.39
N ALA A 147 15.77 3.57 -16.10
CA ALA A 147 15.16 4.52 -15.19
C ALA A 147 15.94 5.84 -15.10
N ILE A 148 17.27 5.76 -14.95
CA ILE A 148 18.18 6.93 -14.96
C ILE A 148 18.05 7.70 -16.27
N ARG A 149 18.04 7.02 -17.42
CA ARG A 149 17.89 7.64 -18.74
C ARG A 149 16.56 8.39 -18.85
N HIS A 150 15.44 7.78 -18.44
CA HIS A 150 14.15 8.45 -18.48
C HIS A 150 14.11 9.69 -17.58
N ALA A 151 14.52 9.56 -16.31
CA ALA A 151 14.54 10.68 -15.36
C ALA A 151 15.45 11.84 -15.82
N ARG A 152 16.67 11.54 -16.29
CA ARG A 152 17.58 12.56 -16.84
C ARG A 152 16.98 13.31 -18.02
N ASN A 153 16.33 12.59 -18.93
CA ASN A 153 15.75 13.29 -20.05
C ASN A 153 14.54 14.14 -19.64
N VAL A 154 13.81 13.84 -18.56
CA VAL A 154 12.81 14.79 -18.00
C VAL A 154 13.52 16.08 -17.55
N LEU A 155 14.62 15.95 -16.80
CA LEU A 155 15.41 17.09 -16.32
C LEU A 155 16.05 17.91 -17.44
N LEU A 156 16.27 17.33 -18.63
CA LEU A 156 16.71 18.10 -19.81
C LEU A 156 15.63 19.04 -20.35
N GLY A 157 14.34 18.69 -20.22
CA GLY A 157 13.23 19.53 -20.67
C GLY A 157 12.66 20.42 -19.56
N ASP A 158 12.72 19.94 -18.32
CA ASP A 158 12.23 20.62 -17.13
C ASP A 158 13.25 20.43 -15.99
N PRO A 159 14.26 21.31 -15.89
CA PRO A 159 15.33 21.21 -14.90
C PRO A 159 14.86 21.30 -13.44
N ASP A 160 13.65 21.79 -13.17
CA ASP A 160 13.10 21.97 -11.83
C ASP A 160 12.11 20.85 -11.44
N ASN A 161 12.05 19.77 -12.24
CA ASN A 161 11.13 18.67 -12.00
C ASN A 161 11.53 17.78 -10.81
N MET A 162 10.95 18.04 -9.65
CA MET A 162 11.27 17.30 -8.41
C MET A 162 10.94 15.81 -8.47
N ASN A 163 9.92 15.41 -9.24
CA ASN A 163 9.60 13.99 -9.42
C ASN A 163 10.70 13.28 -10.22
N ALA A 164 11.28 13.95 -11.22
CA ALA A 164 12.41 13.41 -11.96
C ALA A 164 13.68 13.32 -11.10
N TYR A 165 13.95 14.32 -10.25
CA TYR A 165 15.03 14.22 -9.25
C TYR A 165 14.84 13.04 -8.30
N LEU A 166 13.62 12.84 -7.79
CA LEU A 166 13.29 11.71 -6.93
C LEU A 166 13.49 10.38 -7.67
N ASN A 167 12.94 10.22 -8.89
CA ASN A 167 13.11 9.02 -9.70
C ASN A 167 14.59 8.71 -9.99
N LEU A 168 15.38 9.74 -10.30
CA LEU A 168 16.81 9.62 -10.54
C LEU A 168 17.56 9.17 -9.27
N ALA A 169 17.25 9.77 -8.12
CA ALA A 169 17.84 9.39 -6.85
C ALA A 169 17.48 7.95 -6.47
N VAL A 170 16.21 7.55 -6.64
CA VAL A 170 15.74 6.19 -6.35
C VAL A 170 16.46 5.17 -7.22
N ALA A 171 16.63 5.47 -8.51
CA ALA A 171 17.38 4.61 -9.42
C ALA A 171 18.84 4.41 -8.99
N TYR A 172 19.54 5.50 -8.67
CA TYR A 172 20.91 5.41 -8.15
C TYR A 172 21.00 4.63 -6.85
N PHE A 173 20.08 4.88 -5.91
CA PHE A 173 20.05 4.19 -4.62
C PHE A 173 19.84 2.68 -4.79
N ARG A 174 18.88 2.27 -5.63
CA ARG A 174 18.62 0.84 -5.88
C ARG A 174 19.75 0.15 -6.65
N GLN A 175 20.49 0.88 -7.48
CA GLN A 175 21.71 0.38 -8.12
C GLN A 175 22.90 0.25 -7.14
N GLY A 176 22.77 0.75 -5.91
CA GLY A 176 23.86 0.77 -4.91
C GLY A 176 24.80 1.97 -5.06
N LEU A 177 24.49 2.91 -5.95
CA LEU A 177 25.23 4.16 -6.18
C LEU A 177 24.77 5.23 -5.18
N VAL A 178 25.04 4.98 -3.89
CA VAL A 178 24.50 5.76 -2.77
C VAL A 178 24.99 7.21 -2.77
N ASP A 179 26.24 7.46 -3.15
CA ASP A 179 26.79 8.83 -3.18
C ASP A 179 26.22 9.65 -4.33
N GLN A 180 25.95 9.03 -5.48
CA GLN A 180 25.24 9.68 -6.57
C GLN A 180 23.80 10.01 -6.14
N ALA A 181 23.10 9.08 -5.49
CA ALA A 181 21.76 9.35 -4.96
C ALA A 181 21.76 10.53 -3.97
N TRP A 182 22.74 10.57 -3.07
CA TRP A 182 22.93 11.68 -2.12
C TRP A 182 23.11 13.01 -2.85
N LEU A 183 24.04 13.08 -3.80
CA LEU A 183 24.32 14.31 -4.57
C LEU A 183 23.09 14.80 -5.34
N ILE A 184 22.31 13.89 -5.94
CA ILE A 184 21.08 14.25 -6.66
C ILE A 184 20.03 14.82 -5.70
N VAL A 185 19.84 14.20 -4.54
CA VAL A 185 18.84 14.64 -3.55
C VAL A 185 19.24 15.98 -2.92
N THR A 186 20.49 16.17 -2.52
CA THR A 186 20.94 17.43 -1.91
C THR A 186 20.84 18.60 -2.90
N ASN A 187 21.30 18.40 -4.14
CA ASN A 187 21.13 19.41 -5.20
C ASN A 187 19.66 19.78 -5.44
N ALA A 188 18.75 18.81 -5.38
CA ALA A 188 17.32 19.07 -5.56
C ALA A 188 16.73 19.82 -4.36
N LEU A 189 17.16 19.50 -3.14
CA LEU A 189 16.74 20.18 -1.91
C LEU A 189 17.30 21.61 -1.80
N ASP A 190 18.48 21.89 -2.36
CA ASP A 190 19.01 23.25 -2.46
C ASP A 190 18.10 24.17 -3.31
N ARG A 191 17.44 23.59 -4.32
CA ARG A 191 16.47 24.30 -5.18
C ARG A 191 15.09 24.38 -4.53
N LYS A 192 14.65 23.28 -3.92
CA LYS A 192 13.33 23.15 -3.31
C LYS A 192 13.43 22.52 -1.91
N PRO A 193 13.66 23.35 -0.87
CA PRO A 193 13.88 22.86 0.50
C PRO A 193 12.66 22.20 1.17
N ASP A 194 11.46 22.42 0.64
CA ASP A 194 10.17 21.91 1.16
C ASP A 194 9.71 20.61 0.47
N ALA A 195 10.55 19.99 -0.36
CA ALA A 195 10.21 18.75 -1.06
C ALA A 195 10.22 17.52 -0.13
N ALA A 196 9.08 17.25 0.52
CA ALA A 196 8.90 16.15 1.49
C ALA A 196 9.43 14.78 1.01
N ALA A 197 9.13 14.40 -0.24
CA ALA A 197 9.55 13.11 -0.79
C ALA A 197 11.07 12.99 -0.94
N LEU A 198 11.78 14.10 -1.18
CA LEU A 198 13.24 14.14 -1.26
C LEU A 198 13.87 14.04 0.13
N HIS A 199 13.27 14.65 1.16
CA HIS A 199 13.69 14.44 2.56
C HIS A 199 13.52 12.98 2.99
N ASN A 200 12.42 12.33 2.61
CA ASN A 200 12.24 10.88 2.85
C ASN A 200 13.34 10.06 2.15
N MET A 201 13.66 10.40 0.90
CA MET A 201 14.74 9.74 0.17
C MET A 201 16.11 9.96 0.82
N LEU A 202 16.38 11.18 1.31
CA LEU A 202 17.60 11.50 2.04
C LEU A 202 17.72 10.66 3.33
N GLY A 203 16.60 10.42 4.03
CA GLY A 203 16.57 9.55 5.20
C GLY A 203 16.98 8.11 4.87
N LEU A 204 16.47 7.54 3.77
CA LEU A 204 16.87 6.21 3.30
C LEU A 204 18.37 6.16 2.92
N ILE A 205 18.88 7.22 2.31
CA ILE A 205 20.30 7.36 1.96
C ILE A 205 21.17 7.35 3.22
N TYR A 206 20.79 8.10 4.27
CA TYR A 206 21.51 8.09 5.54
C TYR A 206 21.44 6.74 6.25
N LEU A 207 20.29 6.05 6.23
CA LEU A 207 20.21 4.67 6.75
C LEU A 207 21.17 3.72 6.04
N LYS A 208 21.29 3.84 4.71
CA LYS A 208 22.23 3.00 3.95
C LYS A 208 23.69 3.31 4.28
N LYS A 209 23.97 4.52 4.76
CA LYS A 209 25.27 4.98 5.27
C LYS A 209 25.48 4.69 6.77
N ASP A 210 24.56 3.96 7.41
CA ASP A 210 24.57 3.66 8.84
C ASP A 210 24.50 4.91 9.74
N ASP A 211 23.90 5.99 9.24
CA ASP A 211 23.74 7.26 9.95
C ASP A 211 22.28 7.43 10.39
N ALA A 212 21.91 6.72 11.46
CA ALA A 212 20.54 6.74 11.97
C ALA A 212 20.10 8.13 12.47
N ARG A 213 21.02 8.97 12.93
CA ARG A 213 20.70 10.31 13.44
C ARG A 213 20.19 11.20 12.31
N HIS A 214 20.98 11.36 11.25
CA HIS A 214 20.55 12.20 10.12
C HIS A 214 19.40 11.56 9.33
N ALA A 215 19.27 10.22 9.37
CA ALA A 215 18.08 9.55 8.84
C ALA A 215 16.80 9.99 9.56
N THR A 216 16.79 9.95 10.90
CA THR A 216 15.66 10.42 11.72
C THR A 216 15.33 11.88 11.44
N GLU A 217 16.33 12.76 11.41
CA GLU A 217 16.14 14.19 11.09
C GLU A 217 15.48 14.39 9.72
N SER A 218 15.93 13.63 8.71
CA SER A 218 15.40 13.70 7.35
C SER A 218 13.96 13.19 7.26
N PHE A 219 13.62 12.08 7.93
CA PHE A 219 12.23 11.59 7.96
C PHE A 219 11.31 12.55 8.73
N LEU A 220 11.76 13.12 9.85
CA LEU A 220 11.00 14.13 10.57
C LEU A 220 10.77 15.38 9.72
N ARG A 221 11.78 15.82 8.96
CA ARG A 221 11.62 16.92 8.01
C ARG A 221 10.62 16.59 6.91
N ALA A 222 10.65 15.37 6.37
CA ALA A 222 9.66 14.91 5.40
C ALA A 222 8.22 14.98 5.95
N LEU A 223 8.02 14.58 7.21
CA LEU A 223 6.71 14.64 7.89
C LEU A 223 6.31 16.06 8.31
N GLN A 224 7.26 16.96 8.54
CA GLN A 224 6.98 18.37 8.75
C GLN A 224 6.40 19.01 7.49
N GLU A 225 6.97 18.72 6.33
CA GLU A 225 6.51 19.27 5.04
C GLU A 225 5.26 18.55 4.52
N ASN A 226 5.13 17.24 4.77
CA ASN A 226 3.93 16.49 4.44
C ASN A 226 3.58 15.49 5.57
N PRO A 227 2.71 15.89 6.52
CA PRO A 227 2.26 15.03 7.61
C PRO A 227 1.49 13.77 7.17
N SER A 228 1.04 13.72 5.92
CA SER A 228 0.31 12.56 5.35
C SER A 228 1.21 11.59 4.59
N LEU A 229 2.51 11.86 4.50
CA LEU A 229 3.45 11.02 3.73
C LEU A 229 3.65 9.65 4.41
N VAL A 230 2.89 8.66 3.95
CA VAL A 230 2.87 7.30 4.51
C VAL A 230 4.27 6.67 4.52
N ASP A 231 5.02 6.79 3.42
CA ASP A 231 6.37 6.22 3.32
C ASP A 231 7.31 6.74 4.42
N ALA A 232 7.25 8.04 4.73
CA ALA A 232 8.08 8.63 5.78
C ALA A 232 7.65 8.16 7.17
N LYS A 233 6.34 7.96 7.43
CA LYS A 233 5.86 7.37 8.69
C LYS A 233 6.33 5.94 8.85
N LEU A 234 6.27 5.14 7.78
CA LEU A 234 6.73 3.75 7.80
C LEU A 234 8.23 3.65 8.01
N ASN A 235 9.02 4.44 7.29
CA ASN A 235 10.48 4.44 7.41
C ASN A 235 10.92 4.90 8.81
N LEU A 236 10.32 5.98 9.33
CA LEU A 236 10.61 6.46 10.68
C LEU A 236 10.16 5.46 11.74
N GLY A 237 8.95 4.90 11.63
CA GLY A 237 8.45 3.90 12.58
C GLY A 237 9.28 2.61 12.59
N ALA A 238 9.77 2.18 11.42
CA ALA A 238 10.70 1.04 11.33
C ALA A 238 12.05 1.35 11.99
N LEU A 239 12.56 2.57 11.83
CA LEU A 239 13.79 3.03 12.48
C LEU A 239 13.63 3.11 14.00
N GLU A 240 12.57 3.77 14.49
CA GLU A 240 12.22 3.86 15.90
C GLU A 240 12.09 2.46 16.53
N LEU A 241 11.41 1.54 15.84
CA LEU A 241 11.27 0.14 16.27
C LEU A 241 12.62 -0.57 16.39
N ALA A 242 13.53 -0.37 15.44
CA ALA A 242 14.85 -1.00 15.43
C ALA A 242 15.74 -0.51 16.58
N TYR A 243 15.58 0.76 17.00
CA TYR A 243 16.31 1.36 18.11
C TYR A 243 15.58 1.23 19.47
N GLY A 244 14.43 0.56 19.50
CA GLY A 244 13.69 0.27 20.72
C GLY A 244 12.78 1.40 21.23
N ASP A 245 12.56 2.46 20.45
CA ASP A 245 11.54 3.47 20.73
C ASP A 245 10.16 2.95 20.29
N PHE A 246 9.63 2.02 21.09
CA PHE A 246 8.40 1.30 20.76
C PHE A 246 7.16 2.19 20.85
N GLU A 247 7.14 3.19 21.74
CA GLU A 247 6.05 4.15 21.83
C GLU A 247 5.91 5.00 20.57
N SER A 248 7.02 5.60 20.09
CA SER A 248 7.00 6.40 18.86
C SER A 248 6.64 5.54 17.66
N ALA A 249 7.25 4.35 17.53
CA ALA A 249 6.94 3.42 16.44
C ALA A 249 5.45 3.03 16.41
N LEU A 250 4.88 2.72 17.58
CA LEU A 250 3.45 2.40 17.72
C LEU A 250 2.57 3.57 17.24
N LYS A 251 2.92 4.81 17.60
CA LYS A 251 2.21 6.00 17.12
C LYS A 251 2.26 6.10 15.59
N ARG A 252 3.44 5.94 14.98
CA ARG A 252 3.60 6.00 13.51
C ARG A 252 2.78 4.93 12.80
N PHE A 253 2.81 3.69 13.28
CA PHE A 253 2.04 2.61 12.66
C PHE A 253 0.53 2.80 12.82
N ASN A 254 0.06 3.38 13.92
CA ASN A 254 -1.35 3.75 14.07
C ASN A 254 -1.77 4.82 13.06
N GLU A 255 -0.99 5.89 12.90
CA GLU A 255 -1.24 6.95 11.92
C GLU A 255 -1.31 6.40 10.48
N VAL A 256 -0.55 5.36 10.14
CA VAL A 256 -0.64 4.70 8.83
C VAL A 256 -1.91 3.86 8.71
N LEU A 257 -2.27 3.11 9.76
CA LEU A 257 -3.44 2.23 9.74
C LEU A 257 -4.78 2.99 9.78
N GLU A 258 -4.80 4.26 10.19
CA GLU A 258 -5.94 5.15 10.00
C GLU A 258 -6.27 5.35 8.51
N VAL A 259 -5.23 5.39 7.65
CA VAL A 259 -5.37 5.59 6.20
C VAL A 259 -5.45 4.26 5.46
N GLN A 260 -4.70 3.25 5.92
CA GLN A 260 -4.56 1.94 5.28
C GLN A 260 -4.90 0.81 6.27
N PRO A 261 -6.17 0.69 6.71
CA PRO A 261 -6.54 -0.22 7.81
C PRO A 261 -6.30 -1.71 7.50
N LYS A 262 -6.18 -2.06 6.22
CA LYS A 262 -5.97 -3.42 5.73
C LYS A 262 -4.51 -3.74 5.38
N ASP A 263 -3.56 -2.86 5.70
CA ASP A 263 -2.14 -3.18 5.51
C ASP A 263 -1.66 -4.17 6.58
N TYR A 264 -1.60 -5.45 6.22
CA TYR A 264 -1.20 -6.51 7.13
C TYR A 264 0.26 -6.40 7.60
N MET A 265 1.16 -5.80 6.80
CA MET A 265 2.57 -5.63 7.18
C MET A 265 2.72 -4.56 8.27
N VAL A 266 1.93 -3.49 8.18
CA VAL A 266 1.88 -2.46 9.22
C VAL A 266 1.21 -2.98 10.49
N GLN A 267 0.17 -3.83 10.37
CA GLN A 267 -0.44 -4.53 11.52
C GLN A 267 0.61 -5.40 12.26
N ILE A 268 1.47 -6.12 11.52
CA ILE A 268 2.58 -6.89 12.11
C ILE A 268 3.57 -5.96 12.82
N SER A 269 4.00 -4.88 12.16
CA SER A 269 4.98 -3.93 12.72
C SER A 269 4.46 -3.27 14.00
N ARG A 270 3.17 -2.89 14.02
CA ARG A 270 2.47 -2.41 15.22
C ARG A 270 2.47 -3.46 16.35
N ALA A 271 2.18 -4.71 16.02
CA ALA A 271 2.19 -5.81 17.00
C ALA A 271 3.61 -6.09 17.54
N VAL A 272 4.65 -5.89 16.74
CA VAL A 272 6.05 -5.95 17.20
C VAL A 272 6.35 -4.83 18.20
N ALA A 273 5.91 -3.60 17.92
CA ALA A 273 6.04 -2.49 18.87
C ALA A 273 5.29 -2.77 20.19
N LEU A 274 4.05 -3.25 20.12
CA LEU A 274 3.26 -3.64 21.30
C LEU A 274 3.94 -4.74 22.12
N ARG A 275 4.58 -5.72 21.46
CA ARG A 275 5.38 -6.74 22.15
C ARG A 275 6.59 -6.12 22.86
N GLY A 276 7.28 -5.16 22.23
CA GLY A 276 8.37 -4.40 22.85
C GLY A 276 7.93 -3.65 24.12
N LEU A 277 6.73 -3.08 24.09
CA LEU A 277 6.04 -2.46 25.23
C LEU A 277 5.49 -3.46 26.25
N LYS A 278 5.71 -4.76 26.06
CA LYS A 278 5.18 -5.85 26.90
C LYS A 278 3.64 -5.93 26.94
N ARG A 279 2.96 -5.32 25.98
CA ARG A 279 1.49 -5.38 25.79
C ARG A 279 1.12 -6.62 24.99
N TYR A 280 1.38 -7.80 25.58
CA TYR A 280 1.38 -9.07 24.85
C TYR A 280 0.01 -9.47 24.28
N ASP A 281 -1.09 -9.25 25.02
CA ASP A 281 -2.43 -9.59 24.54
C ASP A 281 -2.83 -8.74 23.32
N GLU A 282 -2.41 -7.48 23.28
CA GLU A 282 -2.66 -6.60 22.13
C GLU A 282 -1.76 -6.93 20.94
N ALA A 283 -0.51 -7.32 21.21
CA ALA A 283 0.39 -7.83 20.17
C ALA A 283 -0.18 -9.10 19.52
N GLU A 284 -0.68 -10.05 20.32
CA GLU A 284 -1.32 -11.28 19.84
C GLU A 284 -2.50 -10.97 18.90
N LYS A 285 -3.44 -10.14 19.34
CA LYS A 285 -4.57 -9.69 18.51
C LYS A 285 -4.12 -9.01 17.22
N GLY A 286 -3.04 -8.23 17.27
CA GLY A 286 -2.47 -7.57 16.10
C GLY A 286 -1.93 -8.57 15.07
N TYR A 287 -1.21 -9.60 15.50
CA TYR A 287 -0.74 -10.65 14.59
C TYR A 287 -1.89 -11.51 14.04
N GLU A 288 -2.90 -11.82 14.87
CA GLU A 288 -4.10 -12.55 14.41
C GLU A 288 -4.88 -11.74 13.37
N ALA A 289 -5.03 -10.42 13.57
CA ALA A 289 -5.64 -9.54 12.58
C ALA A 289 -4.85 -9.52 11.26
N ALA A 290 -3.52 -9.53 11.32
CA ALA A 290 -2.69 -9.65 10.12
C ALA A 290 -2.89 -11.00 9.40
N LEU A 291 -3.00 -12.11 10.12
CA LEU A 291 -3.29 -13.43 9.55
C LEU A 291 -4.72 -13.55 9.01
N ALA A 292 -5.69 -12.85 9.59
CA ALA A 292 -7.04 -12.78 9.04
C ALA A 292 -7.07 -12.07 7.67
N LEU A 293 -6.19 -11.09 7.45
CA LEU A 293 -6.02 -10.40 6.17
C LEU A 293 -5.18 -11.22 5.18
N LYS A 294 -4.11 -11.87 5.67
CA LYS A 294 -3.23 -12.73 4.88
C LYS A 294 -2.87 -13.99 5.66
N PRO A 295 -3.60 -15.11 5.44
CA PRO A 295 -3.39 -16.35 6.18
C PRO A 295 -2.00 -16.95 6.05
N GLU A 296 -1.28 -16.66 4.97
CA GLU A 296 0.07 -17.16 4.66
C GLU A 296 1.14 -16.07 4.87
N ALA A 297 1.01 -15.26 5.91
CA ALA A 297 2.03 -14.26 6.28
C ALA A 297 3.09 -14.88 7.21
N PRO A 298 4.27 -15.30 6.69
CA PRO A 298 5.28 -16.00 7.49
C PRO A 298 5.83 -15.14 8.65
N GLU A 299 5.89 -13.83 8.49
CA GLU A 299 6.35 -12.90 9.53
C GLU A 299 5.38 -12.86 10.72
N ALA A 300 4.06 -12.90 10.47
CA ALA A 300 3.06 -12.94 11.53
C ALA A 300 3.12 -14.27 12.29
N MET A 301 3.21 -15.39 11.58
CA MET A 301 3.32 -16.72 12.18
C MET A 301 4.57 -16.86 13.05
N TYR A 302 5.72 -16.43 12.53
CA TYR A 302 6.97 -16.44 13.29
C TYR A 302 6.86 -15.59 14.55
N ASN A 303 6.31 -14.37 14.45
CA ASN A 303 6.18 -13.50 15.61
C ASN A 303 5.17 -14.02 16.65
N LEU A 304 4.07 -14.66 16.25
CA LEU A 304 3.15 -15.35 17.17
C LEU A 304 3.81 -16.53 17.86
N CYS A 305 4.52 -17.37 17.11
CA CYS A 305 5.32 -18.46 17.65
C CYS A 305 6.30 -17.96 18.73
N VAL A 306 7.02 -16.88 18.44
CA VAL A 306 7.95 -16.25 19.40
C VAL A 306 7.20 -15.68 20.60
N LEU A 307 6.07 -14.99 20.39
CA LEU A 307 5.24 -14.42 21.45
C LEU A 307 4.76 -15.51 22.43
N HIS A 308 4.14 -16.57 21.90
CA HIS A 308 3.58 -17.68 22.67
C HIS A 308 4.64 -18.51 23.37
N HIS A 309 5.80 -18.74 22.73
CA HIS A 309 6.89 -19.51 23.34
C HIS A 309 7.60 -18.73 24.46
N GLN A 310 8.00 -17.49 24.17
CA GLN A 310 8.99 -16.77 24.99
C GLN A 310 8.35 -15.83 26.02
N TYR A 311 7.19 -15.26 25.72
CA TYR A 311 6.62 -14.19 26.53
C TYR A 311 5.35 -14.60 27.27
N THR A 312 4.45 -15.35 26.62
CA THR A 312 3.16 -15.74 27.24
C THR A 312 3.08 -17.21 27.65
N GLN A 313 4.05 -18.03 27.27
CA GLN A 313 4.13 -19.47 27.61
C GLN A 313 2.88 -20.27 27.23
N LYS A 314 2.18 -19.86 26.16
CA LYS A 314 1.01 -20.57 25.61
C LYS A 314 1.49 -21.70 24.69
N TRP A 315 2.08 -22.76 25.26
CA TRP A 315 2.86 -23.78 24.53
C TRP A 315 2.11 -24.48 23.40
N GLN A 316 0.82 -24.81 23.58
CA GLN A 316 0.00 -25.42 22.52
C GLN A 316 -0.20 -24.46 21.33
N GLN A 317 -0.40 -23.17 21.61
CA GLN A 317 -0.52 -22.15 20.57
C GLN A 317 0.82 -21.92 19.88
N ALA A 318 1.91 -21.87 20.66
CA ALA A 318 3.28 -21.80 20.14
C ALA A 318 3.56 -22.96 19.19
N LEU A 319 3.26 -24.20 19.59
CA LEU A 319 3.47 -25.40 18.75
C LEU A 319 2.77 -25.26 17.41
N ARG A 320 1.50 -24.82 17.40
CA ARG A 320 0.72 -24.60 16.17
C ARG A 320 1.37 -23.56 15.26
N SER A 321 1.62 -22.36 15.77
CA SER A 321 2.19 -21.26 14.97
C SER A 321 3.61 -21.55 14.49
N CYS A 322 4.46 -22.17 15.32
CA CYS A 322 5.82 -22.55 14.92
C CYS A 322 5.81 -23.67 13.87
N THR A 323 4.88 -24.62 13.97
CA THR A 323 4.74 -25.71 12.98
C THR A 323 4.31 -25.15 11.64
N GLU A 324 3.33 -24.25 11.63
CA GLU A 324 2.83 -23.65 10.39
C GLU A 324 3.90 -22.82 9.70
N TYR A 325 4.61 -21.95 10.45
CA TYR A 325 5.76 -21.24 9.92
C TYR A 325 6.84 -22.18 9.36
N SER A 326 7.15 -23.27 10.07
CA SER A 326 8.16 -24.24 9.63
C SER A 326 7.78 -25.00 8.35
N ARG A 327 6.49 -25.10 8.00
CA ARG A 327 6.04 -25.73 6.76
C ARG A 327 6.23 -24.82 5.55
N GLN A 328 6.10 -23.51 5.75
CA GLN A 328 6.10 -22.53 4.66
C GLN A 328 7.49 -21.99 4.32
N ILE A 329 8.43 -22.04 5.27
CA ILE A 329 9.77 -21.49 5.07
C ILE A 329 10.71 -22.47 4.35
N ASP A 330 11.57 -21.96 3.45
CA ASP A 330 12.63 -22.74 2.82
C ASP A 330 13.60 -23.31 3.88
N ARG A 331 13.99 -24.58 3.72
CA ARG A 331 14.96 -25.27 4.58
C ARG A 331 16.34 -24.58 4.62
N LYS A 332 16.70 -23.85 3.57
CA LYS A 332 17.94 -23.06 3.47
C LYS A 332 17.82 -21.68 4.12
N HIS A 333 16.62 -21.22 4.46
CA HIS A 333 16.42 -19.92 5.07
C HIS A 333 17.08 -19.89 6.47
N PRO A 334 17.80 -18.82 6.87
CA PRO A 334 18.51 -18.75 8.15
C PRO A 334 17.65 -19.06 9.39
N LYS A 335 16.37 -18.65 9.35
CA LYS A 335 15.40 -18.91 10.44
C LYS A 335 14.89 -20.35 10.51
N TYR A 336 15.14 -21.21 9.52
CA TYR A 336 14.65 -22.61 9.53
C TYR A 336 15.26 -23.41 10.69
N THR A 337 16.57 -23.31 10.89
CA THR A 337 17.23 -23.98 12.01
C THR A 337 16.77 -23.43 13.36
N GLU A 338 16.54 -22.12 13.44
CA GLU A 338 16.03 -21.47 14.65
C GLU A 338 14.64 -22.01 15.03
N ILE A 339 13.70 -22.07 14.06
CA ILE A 339 12.36 -22.55 14.34
C ILE A 339 12.34 -24.03 14.72
N LYS A 340 13.19 -24.87 14.11
CA LYS A 340 13.30 -26.29 14.48
C LYS A 340 13.77 -26.48 15.92
N LYS A 341 14.74 -25.70 16.38
CA LYS A 341 15.17 -25.72 17.79
C LYS A 341 14.04 -25.30 18.72
N ARG A 342 13.28 -24.26 18.35
CA ARG A 342 12.13 -23.78 19.13
C ARG A 342 11.03 -24.83 19.23
N LEU A 343 10.72 -25.51 18.12
CA LEU A 343 9.76 -26.63 18.09
C LEU A 343 10.16 -27.77 19.03
N ALA A 344 11.41 -28.24 18.96
CA ALA A 344 11.89 -29.30 19.84
C ALA A 344 11.81 -28.90 21.32
N SER A 345 12.11 -27.63 21.64
CA SER A 345 11.96 -27.08 23.00
C SER A 345 10.50 -27.10 23.46
N ILE A 346 9.56 -26.68 22.61
CA ILE A 346 8.12 -26.68 22.93
C ILE A 346 7.62 -28.10 23.16
N GLU A 347 7.97 -29.05 22.28
CA GLU A 347 7.57 -30.45 22.38
C GLU A 347 8.09 -31.11 23.67
N ALA A 348 9.34 -30.84 24.05
CA ALA A 348 9.91 -31.33 25.30
C ALA A 348 9.15 -30.78 26.53
N ILE A 349 8.79 -29.49 26.52
CA ILE A 349 8.01 -28.86 27.60
C ILE A 349 6.61 -29.48 27.69
N LEU A 350 5.93 -29.67 26.57
CA LEU A 350 4.60 -30.28 26.53
C LEU A 350 4.64 -31.72 27.06
N LYS A 351 5.59 -32.53 26.60
CA LYS A 351 5.78 -33.91 27.07
C LYS A 351 6.05 -33.97 28.57
N ALA A 352 6.88 -33.06 29.09
CA ALA A 352 7.16 -33.00 30.53
C ALA A 352 5.93 -32.62 31.35
N ARG A 353 5.07 -31.74 30.83
CA ARG A 353 3.80 -31.35 31.48
C ARG A 353 2.77 -32.47 31.46
N GLU A 354 2.66 -33.21 30.36
CA GLU A 354 1.80 -34.39 30.26
C GLU A 354 2.21 -35.47 31.26
N ALA A 355 3.52 -35.73 31.40
CA ALA A 355 4.04 -36.69 32.37
C ALA A 355 3.80 -36.30 33.85
N GLN A 356 3.50 -35.03 34.12
CA GLN A 356 3.18 -34.50 35.45
C GLN A 356 1.67 -34.45 35.72
N GLN A 357 0.82 -34.74 34.74
CA GLN A 357 -0.62 -34.83 34.98
C GLN A 357 -0.94 -36.12 35.75
N PRO A 358 -1.77 -36.05 36.80
CA PRO A 358 -2.20 -37.26 37.51
C PRO A 358 -2.92 -38.20 36.54
N ALA A 359 -2.66 -39.50 36.69
CA ALA A 359 -3.33 -40.51 35.87
C ALA A 359 -4.85 -40.32 35.96
N PRO A 360 -5.59 -40.44 34.84
CA PRO A 360 -7.04 -40.33 34.88
C PRO A 360 -7.58 -41.30 35.92
N GLU A 361 -8.48 -40.82 36.78
CA GLU A 361 -9.10 -41.66 37.80
C GLU A 361 -9.66 -42.92 37.12
N PRO A 362 -9.41 -44.12 37.66
CA PRO A 362 -9.92 -45.35 37.07
C PRO A 362 -11.43 -45.21 36.93
N THR A 363 -11.93 -45.37 35.71
CA THR A 363 -13.37 -45.37 35.43
C THR A 363 -14.05 -46.31 36.43
N PRO A 364 -15.03 -45.81 37.22
CA PRO A 364 -15.69 -46.64 38.22
C PRO A 364 -16.21 -47.90 37.55
N ALA A 365 -15.84 -49.06 38.12
CA ALA A 365 -16.27 -50.35 37.62
C ALA A 365 -17.79 -50.35 37.45
N PRO A 366 -18.34 -50.88 36.33
CA PRO A 366 -19.78 -50.94 36.15
C PRO A 366 -20.39 -51.64 37.35
N THR A 367 -21.27 -50.94 38.07
CA THR A 367 -22.01 -51.48 39.19
C THR A 367 -22.69 -52.78 38.74
N PRO A 368 -22.47 -53.91 39.43
CA PRO A 368 -23.12 -55.16 39.07
C PRO A 368 -24.63 -54.98 39.15
N ALA A 369 -25.32 -55.35 38.08
CA ALA A 369 -26.77 -55.30 38.03
C ALA A 369 -27.36 -56.08 39.22
N PRO A 370 -28.41 -55.55 39.89
CA PRO A 370 -28.98 -56.22 41.05
C PRO A 370 -29.54 -57.58 40.61
N SER A 371 -29.08 -58.64 41.28
CA SER A 371 -29.63 -59.98 41.15
C SER A 371 -31.11 -59.95 41.58
N GLY A 372 -32.01 -59.97 40.60
CA GLY A 372 -33.44 -60.09 40.81
C GLY A 372 -33.79 -61.45 41.43
N GLY A 373 -33.91 -61.47 42.76
CA GLY A 373 -34.59 -62.52 43.50
C GLY A 373 -36.01 -62.06 43.85
N GLY A 374 -36.98 -62.90 43.56
CA GLY A 374 -38.41 -62.72 43.82
C GLY A 374 -39.19 -63.22 42.60
N GLY A 375 -39.77 -64.43 42.61
CA GLY A 375 -40.71 -64.90 43.61
C GLY A 375 -42.10 -64.55 43.11
N GLY A 376 -42.83 -65.55 42.62
CA GLY A 376 -43.99 -65.40 41.74
C GLY A 376 -45.23 -64.78 42.35
N ASP A 377 -46.20 -64.48 41.49
CA ASP A 377 -47.56 -64.96 41.71
C ASP A 377 -48.37 -65.05 40.41
N SER A 378 -49.19 -66.07 40.35
CA SER A 378 -50.16 -66.37 39.29
C SER A 378 -51.43 -65.53 39.44
N THR A 379 -52.07 -65.13 38.33
CA THR A 379 -53.51 -65.37 38.08
C THR A 379 -53.96 -64.86 36.71
N SER A 380 -54.91 -65.63 36.19
CA SER A 380 -55.66 -65.60 34.93
C SER A 380 -56.54 -64.37 34.69
N GLY A 381 -56.85 -64.10 33.41
CA GLY A 381 -58.24 -63.77 33.01
C GLY A 381 -58.45 -62.69 31.93
N GLY A 382 -58.50 -63.13 30.67
CA GLY A 382 -59.61 -62.84 29.73
C GLY A 382 -59.89 -61.42 29.20
N GLY A 383 -59.98 -61.32 27.86
CA GLY A 383 -60.99 -60.50 27.18
C GLY A 383 -60.48 -59.44 26.20
N ALA A 384 -60.54 -59.76 24.90
CA ALA A 384 -60.49 -58.82 23.77
C ALA A 384 -61.94 -58.30 23.45
N PRO A 385 -62.21 -57.44 22.44
CA PRO A 385 -61.43 -57.07 21.26
C PRO A 385 -60.85 -55.64 21.23
#